data_AF-A0ABC8ZL45-F1
#
_entry.id   AF-A0ABC8ZL45-F1
#
_cell.length_a   1.000
_cell.length_b   1.000
_cell.length_c   1.000
_cell.angle_alpha   90.00
_cell.angle_beta   90.00
_cell.angle_gamma   90.00
#
_symmetry.space_group_name_H-M   'P 1'
#
loop_
_entity.id
_entity.type
_entity.pdbx_description
1 polymer ?
#
loop_
_entity_poly.entity_id
_entity_poly.type
_entity_poly.pdbx_seq_one_letter_code
_entity_poly.pdbx_strand_id
1 'polypeptide(L)'
;MVRPAVFLLVAVLASLLATRGAADFSALAPCDVMQLSPCASAFAGKGSPTPSCCARLKSHGPNCLCRYKDDANLKRLVDTRNKRRVFTACKVPVPSC
;
A
#
# COMPACT_ATOMS: atom_id res chain seq x y z
N MET A 1 23.28 34.96 27.20
CA MET A 1 21.89 34.79 27.67
C MET A 1 21.00 34.41 26.49
N VAL A 2 20.85 33.12 26.22
CA VAL A 2 19.94 32.62 25.18
C VAL A 2 18.51 32.76 25.69
N ARG A 3 17.71 33.60 25.03
CA ARG A 3 16.34 33.95 25.44
C ARG A 3 15.49 32.67 25.54
N PRO A 4 14.68 32.49 26.60
CA PRO A 4 13.84 31.29 26.79
C PRO A 4 12.87 31.06 25.62
N ALA A 5 12.52 32.13 24.89
CA ALA A 5 11.75 32.07 23.65
C ALA A 5 12.45 31.25 22.53
N VAL A 6 13.79 31.26 22.48
CA VAL A 6 14.57 30.50 21.49
C VAL A 6 14.49 29.00 21.79
N PHE A 7 14.56 28.61 23.07
CA PHE A 7 14.39 27.21 23.47
C PHE A 7 12.98 26.69 23.18
N LEU A 8 11.95 27.50 23.41
CA LEU A 8 10.56 27.14 23.11
C LEU A 8 10.32 27.00 21.59
N LEU A 9 10.89 27.91 20.78
CA LEU A 9 10.80 27.82 19.32
C LEU A 9 11.49 26.56 18.77
N VAL A 10 12.65 26.18 19.31
CA VAL A 10 13.36 24.97 18.90
C VAL A 10 12.60 23.70 19.30
N ALA A 11 11.98 23.68 20.48
CA ALA A 11 11.17 22.54 20.94
C ALA A 11 9.90 22.34 20.11
N VAL A 12 9.24 23.42 19.69
CA VAL A 12 8.06 23.36 18.81
C VAL A 12 8.45 22.90 17.40
N LEU A 13 9.56 23.39 16.85
CA LEU A 13 10.07 22.90 15.57
C LEU A 13 10.47 21.42 15.61
N ALA A 14 11.08 20.95 16.70
CA ALA A 14 11.47 19.55 16.87
C ALA A 14 10.25 18.61 16.97
N SER A 15 9.19 19.02 17.66
CA SER A 15 7.96 18.24 17.81
C SER A 15 7.13 18.18 16.52
N LEU A 16 7.18 19.23 15.68
CA LEU A 16 6.60 19.22 14.32
C LEU A 16 7.35 18.32 13.33
N LEU A 17 8.63 17.99 13.58
CA LEU A 17 9.38 17.03 12.76
C LEU A 17 9.11 15.58 13.17
N ALA A 18 8.81 15.32 14.45
CA ALA A 18 8.57 13.97 14.97
C ALA A 18 7.22 13.36 14.55
N THR A 19 6.28 14.17 14.04
CA THR A 19 4.95 13.72 13.59
C THR A 19 4.89 13.35 12.11
N ARG A 20 6.01 13.43 11.37
CA ARG A 20 6.08 12.89 10.02
C ARG A 20 6.24 11.38 10.10
N GLY A 21 5.08 10.73 10.20
CA GLY A 21 4.77 9.37 9.82
C GLY A 21 5.87 8.33 10.02
N ALA A 22 5.55 7.30 10.81
CA ALA A 22 6.10 5.98 10.60
C ALA A 22 5.87 5.56 9.13
N ALA A 23 6.73 6.02 8.23
CA ALA A 23 6.95 5.40 6.97
C ALA A 23 7.84 4.22 7.33
N ASP A 24 7.20 3.08 7.56
CA ASP A 24 7.83 1.78 7.58
C ASP A 24 8.58 1.61 6.24
N PHE A 25 9.79 2.15 6.16
CA PHE A 25 10.78 1.84 5.15
C PHE A 25 11.38 0.46 5.48
N SER A 26 10.50 -0.55 5.54
CA SER A 26 10.94 -1.93 5.41
C SER A 26 11.40 -2.10 3.97
N ALA A 27 12.68 -2.43 3.83
CA ALA A 27 13.37 -2.69 2.58
C ALA A 27 12.64 -3.76 1.74
N LEU A 28 11.70 -3.32 0.90
CA LEU A 28 11.14 -4.03 -0.22
C LEU A 28 10.63 -2.92 -1.16
N ALA A 29 10.82 -3.09 -2.46
CA ALA A 29 10.52 -2.08 -3.48
C ALA A 29 9.26 -1.25 -3.12
N PRO A 30 9.31 0.09 -3.22
CA PRO A 30 8.19 0.97 -2.86
C PRO A 30 6.93 0.37 -3.47
N CYS A 31 5.86 0.20 -2.69
CA CYS A 31 4.61 -0.46 -3.10
C CYS A 31 4.18 0.00 -4.51
N ASP A 32 4.67 -0.68 -5.54
CA ASP A 32 4.58 -0.22 -6.91
C ASP A 32 3.44 -0.96 -7.58
N VAL A 33 2.39 -0.21 -7.86
CA VAL A 33 1.20 -0.69 -8.56
C VAL A 33 1.57 -1.31 -9.91
N MET A 34 2.62 -0.83 -10.58
CA MET A 34 3.06 -1.38 -11.86
C MET A 34 3.52 -2.82 -11.74
N GLN A 35 3.94 -3.25 -10.54
CA GLN A 35 4.25 -4.65 -10.29
C GLN A 35 2.99 -5.53 -10.35
N LEU A 36 1.79 -4.99 -10.11
CA LEU A 36 0.52 -5.72 -10.24
C LEU A 36 -0.07 -5.69 -11.67
N SER A 37 0.62 -5.12 -12.66
CA SER A 37 0.22 -5.21 -14.08
C SER A 37 -0.20 -6.63 -14.54
N PRO A 38 0.49 -7.74 -14.20
CA PRO A 38 0.04 -9.09 -14.56
C PRO A 38 -1.28 -9.52 -13.88
N CYS A 39 -1.72 -8.82 -12.84
CA CYS A 39 -3.01 -9.06 -12.18
C CYS A 39 -4.17 -8.26 -12.77
N ALA A 40 -3.91 -7.29 -13.66
CA ALA A 40 -4.93 -6.38 -14.17
C ALA A 40 -6.11 -7.13 -14.84
N SER A 41 -5.83 -8.15 -15.66
CA SER A 41 -6.87 -8.96 -16.30
C SER A 41 -7.73 -9.72 -15.28
N ALA A 42 -7.11 -10.28 -14.25
CA ALA A 42 -7.80 -11.03 -13.20
C ALA A 42 -8.69 -10.12 -12.33
N PHE A 43 -8.20 -8.93 -11.97
CA PHE A 43 -9.01 -7.93 -11.27
C PHE A 43 -10.13 -7.38 -12.15
N ALA A 44 -9.91 -7.24 -13.46
CA ALA A 44 -10.94 -6.87 -14.43
C ALA A 44 -11.98 -7.99 -14.69
N GLY A 45 -11.88 -9.13 -14.00
CA GLY A 45 -12.78 -10.28 -14.16
C GLY A 45 -12.55 -11.07 -15.45
N LYS A 46 -11.52 -10.73 -16.23
CA LYS A 46 -11.16 -11.39 -17.50
C LYS A 46 -10.25 -12.60 -17.24
N GLY A 47 -10.75 -13.59 -16.51
CA GLY A 47 -10.09 -14.87 -16.27
C GLY A 47 -9.52 -15.05 -14.86
N SER A 48 -8.71 -16.10 -14.70
CA SER A 48 -8.05 -16.48 -13.43
C SER A 48 -6.68 -15.80 -13.30
N PRO A 49 -6.20 -15.50 -12.07
CA PRO A 49 -4.89 -14.91 -11.87
C PRO A 49 -3.77 -15.86 -12.31
N THR A 50 -2.75 -15.29 -12.95
CA THR A 50 -1.55 -16.03 -13.36
C THR A 50 -0.64 -16.34 -12.16
N PRO A 51 0.25 -17.34 -12.27
CA PRO A 51 1.22 -17.63 -11.21
C PRO A 51 2.11 -16.42 -10.87
N SER A 52 2.51 -15.65 -11.88
CA SER A 52 3.30 -14.43 -11.72
C SER A 52 2.52 -13.33 -11.00
N CYS A 53 1.22 -13.19 -11.28
CA CYS A 53 0.34 -12.31 -10.51
C CYS A 53 0.31 -12.72 -9.04
N CYS A 54 0.06 -14.01 -8.73
CA CYS A 54 0.00 -14.47 -7.35
C CYS A 54 1.33 -14.34 -6.60
N ALA A 55 2.47 -14.56 -7.28
CA ALA A 55 3.79 -14.36 -6.69
C ALA A 55 4.00 -12.91 -6.26
N ARG A 56 3.64 -11.95 -7.13
CA ARG A 56 3.74 -10.52 -6.81
C ARG A 56 2.74 -10.09 -5.75
N LEU A 57 1.50 -10.57 -5.84
CA LEU A 57 0.47 -10.26 -4.84
C LEU A 57 0.87 -10.73 -3.43
N LYS A 58 1.58 -11.86 -3.33
CA LYS A 58 2.16 -12.37 -2.07
C LYS A 58 3.37 -11.60 -1.60
N SER A 59 4.21 -11.10 -2.51
CA SER A 59 5.38 -10.30 -2.13
C SER A 59 4.98 -8.93 -1.59
N HIS A 60 3.83 -8.39 -2.01
CA HIS A 60 3.27 -7.19 -1.40
C HIS A 60 2.59 -7.53 -0.07
N GLY A 61 3.06 -6.90 1.00
CA GLY A 61 2.40 -6.99 2.31
C GLY A 61 1.03 -6.30 2.34
N PRO A 62 0.25 -6.50 3.42
CA PRO A 62 -1.10 -5.93 3.57
C PRO A 62 -1.10 -4.40 3.43
N ASN A 63 -0.09 -3.70 3.94
CA ASN A 63 0.02 -2.25 3.85
C ASN A 63 0.12 -1.75 2.40
N CYS A 64 0.90 -2.41 1.54
CA CYS A 64 0.99 -2.05 0.12
C CYS A 64 -0.35 -2.26 -0.58
N LEU A 65 -0.98 -3.40 -0.30
CA LEU A 65 -2.27 -3.75 -0.88
C LEU A 65 -3.38 -2.79 -0.44
N CYS A 66 -3.30 -2.23 0.77
CA CYS A 66 -4.17 -1.18 1.24
C CYS A 66 -4.00 0.12 0.46
N ARG A 67 -2.77 0.51 0.14
CA ARG A 67 -2.52 1.71 -0.70
C ARG A 67 -3.14 1.60 -2.08
N TYR A 68 -3.19 0.39 -2.63
CA TYR A 68 -3.81 0.12 -3.93
C TYR A 68 -5.34 0.25 -3.92
N LYS A 69 -5.98 0.19 -2.74
CA LYS A 69 -7.41 0.49 -2.58
C LYS A 69 -7.70 1.95 -2.93
N ASP A 70 -6.76 2.84 -2.65
CA ASP A 70 -6.92 4.28 -2.82
C ASP A 70 -6.50 4.75 -4.22
N ASP A 71 -5.80 3.91 -4.99
CA ASP A 71 -5.39 4.21 -6.35
C ASP A 71 -6.60 4.26 -7.30
N ALA A 72 -6.80 5.42 -7.93
CA ALA A 72 -7.92 5.67 -8.83
C ALA A 72 -7.93 4.76 -10.07
N ASN A 73 -6.77 4.28 -10.52
CA ASN A 73 -6.66 3.37 -11.66
C ASN A 73 -7.14 1.96 -11.30
N LEU A 74 -6.88 1.52 -10.07
CA LEU A 74 -7.35 0.23 -9.58
C LEU A 74 -8.76 0.30 -9.05
N LYS A 75 -9.24 1.44 -8.52
CA LYS A 75 -10.62 1.67 -8.04
C LYS A 75 -11.70 1.18 -9.00
N ARG A 76 -11.47 1.31 -10.31
CA ARG A 76 -12.42 0.86 -11.36
C ARG A 76 -12.33 -0.63 -11.69
N LEU A 77 -11.21 -1.29 -11.35
CA LEU A 77 -11.08 -2.75 -11.38
C LEU A 77 -11.67 -3.43 -10.12
N VAL A 78 -12.12 -2.66 -9.13
CA VAL A 78 -12.60 -3.15 -7.83
C VAL A 78 -14.10 -3.43 -7.85
N ASP A 79 -14.54 -4.36 -8.68
CA ASP A 79 -15.69 -5.12 -8.22
C ASP A 79 -15.22 -5.90 -6.98
N THR A 80 -15.82 -5.63 -5.82
CA THR A 80 -15.49 -6.29 -4.55
C THR A 80 -15.48 -7.81 -4.69
N ARG A 81 -16.31 -8.35 -5.59
CA ARG A 81 -16.36 -9.77 -5.93
C ARG A 81 -15.08 -10.26 -6.61
N ASN A 82 -14.60 -9.55 -7.63
CA ASN A 82 -13.37 -9.90 -8.35
C ASN A 82 -12.15 -9.75 -7.45
N LYS A 83 -12.13 -8.73 -6.59
CA LYS A 83 -11.08 -8.56 -5.57
C LYS A 83 -10.99 -9.81 -4.70
N ARG A 84 -12.06 -10.17 -3.99
CA ARG A 84 -12.08 -11.37 -3.13
C ARG A 84 -11.68 -12.62 -3.90
N ARG A 85 -12.17 -12.80 -5.13
CA ARG A 85 -11.83 -13.95 -5.97
C ARG A 85 -10.32 -14.05 -6.24
N VAL A 86 -9.64 -12.96 -6.60
CA VAL A 86 -8.20 -12.96 -6.88
C VAL A 86 -7.39 -13.27 -5.61
N PHE A 87 -7.75 -12.63 -4.49
CA PHE A 87 -7.11 -12.90 -3.19
C PHE A 87 -7.28 -14.37 -2.75
N THR A 88 -8.50 -14.90 -2.85
CA THR A 88 -8.80 -16.31 -2.53
C THR A 88 -8.06 -17.26 -3.47
N ALA A 89 -8.06 -17.00 -4.78
CA ALA A 89 -7.37 -17.84 -5.77
C ALA A 89 -5.85 -17.88 -5.53
N CYS A 90 -5.25 -16.75 -5.19
CA CYS A 90 -3.83 -16.67 -4.87
C CYS A 90 -3.48 -17.10 -3.43
N LYS A 91 -4.46 -17.44 -2.59
CA LYS A 91 -4.29 -17.73 -1.15
C LYS A 91 -3.60 -16.59 -0.40
N VAL A 92 -3.98 -15.35 -0.72
CA VAL A 92 -3.52 -14.14 -0.03
C VAL A 92 -4.65 -13.64 0.85
N PRO A 93 -4.44 -13.39 2.15
CA PRO A 93 -5.46 -12.81 3.00
C PRO A 93 -5.87 -11.43 2.47
N VAL A 94 -7.17 -11.16 2.43
CA VAL A 94 -7.67 -9.83 2.08
C VAL A 94 -7.29 -8.88 3.21
N PRO A 95 -6.52 -7.82 2.97
CA PRO A 95 -6.11 -6.90 4.02
C PRO A 95 -7.32 -6.11 4.54
N SER A 96 -7.37 -5.94 5.86
CA SER A 96 -8.31 -5.05 6.54
C SER A 96 -7.73 -3.65 6.57
N CYS A 97 -8.24 -2.81 5.70
CA CYS A 97 -8.05 -1.37 5.59
C CYS A 97 -9.39 -0.76 5.14
#